data_AF-A0A1Y4K204-F1
#
_entry.id   AF-A0A1Y4K204-F1
#
_cell.length_a   1.000
_cell.length_b   1.000
_cell.length_c   1.000
_cell.angle_alpha   90.00
_cell.angle_beta   90.00
_cell.angle_gamma   90.00
#
_symmetry.space_group_name_H-M   'P 1'
#
loop_
_entity.id
_entity.type
_entity.pdbx_description
1 polymer ?
#
loop_
_entity_poly.entity_id
_entity_poly.type
_entity_poly.pdbx_seq_one_letter_code
_entity_poly.pdbx_strand_id
1 'polypeptide(L)' 'MDKSPVCTCLMKQDLEEAADPYEFLDENYSIPGILDNLDKLSQKELKCACCLFGVALQKGCKKKKRRW' A
#
# COMPACT_ATOMS: atom_id res chain seq x y z
N MET A 1 -14.38 -16.64 1.65
CA MET A 1 -14.27 -15.39 2.44
C MET A 1 -13.43 -14.44 1.62
N ASP A 2 -14.06 -13.58 0.83
CA ASP A 2 -13.36 -12.64 -0.04
C ASP A 2 -14.14 -11.32 -0.01
N LYS A 3 -13.87 -10.53 1.02
CA LYS A 3 -14.20 -9.12 1.04
C LYS A 3 -12.91 -8.42 1.40
N SER A 4 -11.96 -8.44 0.47
CA SER A 4 -10.92 -7.42 0.48
C SER A 4 -11.67 -6.09 0.52
N PRO A 5 -11.55 -5.29 1.60
CA PRO A 5 -12.24 -4.01 1.65
C PRO A 5 -11.78 -3.23 0.43
N VAL A 6 -12.72 -2.87 -0.45
CA VAL A 6 -12.42 -2.03 -1.61
C VAL A 6 -11.92 -0.71 -1.06
N CYS A 7 -10.61 -0.57 -0.94
CA CYS A 7 -9.99 0.66 -0.48
C CYS A 7 -10.20 1.67 -1.60
N THR A 8 -10.82 2.79 -1.24
CA THR A 8 -11.04 3.94 -2.12
C THR A 8 -9.85 4.90 -2.10
N CYS A 9 -8.66 4.37 -1.84
CA CYS A 9 -7.43 5.14 -1.79
C CYS A 9 -7.05 5.52 -3.22
N LEU A 10 -6.92 6.81 -3.51
CA LEU A 10 -6.66 7.31 -4.86
C LEU A 10 -5.43 6.65 -5.50
N MET A 11 -4.38 6.48 -4.70
CA MET A 11 -3.10 5.91 -5.16
C MET A 11 -3.11 4.39 -5.37
N LYS A 12 -4.22 3.69 -5.05
CA LYS A 12 -4.26 2.22 -5.10
C LYS A 12 -4.04 1.71 -6.51
N GLN A 13 -4.72 2.31 -7.49
CA GLN A 13 -4.64 1.87 -8.88
C GLN A 13 -3.25 2.14 -9.46
N ASP A 14 -2.71 3.34 -9.22
CA ASP A 14 -1.35 3.70 -9.65
C ASP A 14 -0.31 2.75 -9.05
N LEU A 15 -0.45 2.39 -7.76
CA LEU A 15 0.40 1.40 -7.11
C LEU A 15 0.24 -0.02 -7.69
N GLU A 16 -0.97 -0.39 -8.10
CA GLU A 16 -1.27 -1.66 -8.78
C GLU A 16 -0.71 -1.73 -10.21
N GLU A 17 -0.47 -0.59 -10.85
CA GLU A 17 0.16 -0.49 -12.18
C GLU A 17 1.67 -0.27 -12.10
N ALA A 18 2.19 0.25 -10.99
CA ALA A 18 3.61 0.52 -10.79
C ALA A 18 4.50 -0.73 -11.00
N ALA A 19 5.61 -0.54 -11.72
CA ALA A 19 6.60 -1.58 -11.99
C ALA A 19 7.29 -2.06 -10.70
N ASP A 20 7.67 -1.11 -9.84
CA ASP A 20 8.09 -1.37 -8.46
C ASP A 20 7.16 -0.67 -7.46
N PRO A 21 6.36 -1.43 -6.69
CA PRO A 21 5.44 -0.83 -5.73
C PRO A 21 6.14 -0.23 -4.51
N TYR A 22 7.38 -0.63 -4.21
CA TYR A 22 8.12 -0.06 -3.08
C TYR A 22 8.70 1.31 -3.44
N GLU A 23 9.29 1.42 -4.64
CA GLU A 23 9.79 2.70 -5.17
C GLU A 23 8.65 3.73 -5.34
N PHE A 24 7.51 3.29 -5.89
CA PHE A 24 6.33 4.17 -5.99
C PHE A 24 5.88 4.72 -4.63
N LEU A 25 5.86 3.88 -3.60
CA LEU A 25 5.49 4.32 -2.25
C LEU A 25 6.54 5.28 -1.69
N ASP A 26 7.82 5.04 -1.89
CA ASP A 26 8.89 5.93 -1.41
C ASP A 26 8.79 7.34 -2.01
N GLU A 27 8.47 7.43 -3.32
CA GLU A 27 8.34 8.70 -4.03
C GLU A 27 7.03 9.44 -3.75
N ASN A 28 5.91 8.70 -3.65
CA ASN A 28 4.58 9.30 -3.68
C ASN A 28 3.85 9.23 -2.32
N TYR A 29 4.34 8.45 -1.37
CA TYR A 29 3.68 8.21 -0.09
C TYR A 29 4.67 8.37 1.07
N SER A 30 4.48 9.40 1.90
CA SER A 30 5.37 9.64 3.04
C SER A 30 5.17 8.59 4.14
N ILE A 31 5.87 7.46 4.04
CA ILE A 31 5.87 6.40 5.06
C ILE A 31 6.31 6.95 6.42
N PRO A 32 7.40 7.75 6.55
CA PRO A 32 7.79 8.34 7.82
C PRO A 32 6.69 9.23 8.40
N GLY A 33 6.08 10.10 7.58
CA GLY A 33 5.00 10.98 8.03
C GLY A 33 3.77 10.23 8.55
N ILE A 34 3.48 9.06 7.99
CA ILE A 34 2.41 8.16 8.46
C ILE A 34 2.79 7.51 9.79
N LEU A 35 4.02 6.99 9.90
CA LEU A 35 4.52 6.33 11.11
C LEU A 35 4.59 7.30 12.31
N ASP A 36 5.07 8.52 12.06
CA ASP A 36 5.23 9.57 13.08
C ASP A 36 3.89 10.14 13.59
N ASN A 37 2.81 9.93 12.85
CA ASN A 37 1.49 10.47 13.19
C ASN A 37 0.40 9.39 13.32
N LEU A 38 0.77 8.11 13.51
CA LEU A 38 -0.16 6.99 13.57
C LEU A 38 -1.34 7.22 14.53
N ASP A 39 -1.11 7.92 15.65
CA ASP A 39 -2.11 8.27 16.67
C ASP A 39 -3.09 9.37 16.23
N LYS A 40 -2.69 10.21 15.27
CA LYS A 40 -3.46 11.34 14.75
C LYS A 40 -4.16 11.03 13.44
N LEU A 41 -3.79 9.95 12.78
CA LEU A 41 -4.42 9.54 11.53
C LEU A 41 -5.89 9.21 11.76
N SER A 42 -6.73 9.69 10.86
CA SER A 42 -8.11 9.29 10.81
C SER A 42 -8.21 7.80 10.48
N GLN A 43 -9.33 7.18 10.86
CA GLN A 43 -9.61 5.79 10.49
C GLN A 43 -9.58 5.56 8.97
N LYS A 44 -9.89 6.59 8.17
CA LYS A 44 -9.83 6.54 6.71
C LYS A 44 -8.38 6.49 6.22
N GLU A 45 -7.50 7.33 6.77
CA GLU A 45 -6.08 7.35 6.42
C GLU A 45 -5.38 6.05 6.83
N LEU A 46 -5.68 5.54 8.03
CA LEU A 46 -5.16 4.24 8.50
C LEU A 46 -5.60 3.09 7.57
N LYS A 47 -6.88 3.04 7.19
CA LYS A 47 -7.37 2.06 6.21
C LYS A 47 -6.67 2.20 4.86
N CYS A 48 -6.33 3.42 4.45
CA CYS A 48 -5.61 3.66 3.21
C CYS A 48 -4.16 3.16 3.29
N ALA A 49 -3.44 3.52 4.35
CA ALA A 49 -2.08 3.04 4.60
C ALA A 49 -2.02 1.51 4.58
N CYS A 50 -2.90 0.85 5.33
CA CYS A 50 -2.99 -0.60 5.38
C CYS A 50 -3.24 -1.22 3.99
N CYS A 51 -4.09 -0.61 3.16
CA CYS A 51 -4.34 -1.15 1.83
C CYS A 51 -3.14 -0.98 0.90
N LEU A 52 -2.50 0.19 0.89
CA LEU A 52 -1.35 0.47 0.04
C LEU A 52 -0.20 -0.49 0.38
N PHE A 53 0.11 -0.66 1.67
CA PHE A 53 1.11 -1.64 2.11
C PHE A 53 0.71 -3.08 1.75
N GLY A 54 -0.57 -3.43 1.88
CA GLY A 54 -1.09 -4.74 1.46
C GLY A 54 -0.84 -5.04 -0.02
N VAL A 55 -1.12 -4.08 -0.91
CA VAL A 55 -0.86 -4.21 -2.36
C VAL A 55 0.62 -4.38 -2.65
N ALA A 56 1.47 -3.54 -2.04
CA ALA A 56 2.93 -3.61 -2.23
C ALA A 56 3.49 -4.96 -1.77
N LEU A 57 3.08 -5.45 -0.60
CA LEU A 57 3.46 -6.77 -0.07
C LEU A 57 2.98 -7.90 -0.97
N GLN A 58 1.74 -7.87 -1.46
CA GLN A 58 1.21 -8.89 -2.36
C GLN A 58 2.00 -8.96 -3.67
N LYS A 59 2.33 -7.81 -4.28
CA LYS A 59 3.17 -7.74 -5.47
C LYS A 59 4.59 -8.25 -5.20
N GLY A 60 5.22 -7.83 -4.09
CA GLY A 60 6.54 -8.29 -3.69
C GLY A 60 6.61 -9.82 -3.46
N CYS A 61 5.60 -10.39 -2.80
CA CYS A 61 5.48 -11.83 -2.60
C CYS A 61 5.28 -12.60 -3.91
N LYS A 62 4.48 -12.07 -4.85
CA LYS A 62 4.30 -12.68 -6.19
C LYS A 62 5.61 -12.66 -7.01
N LYS A 63 6.40 -11.57 -6.94
CA LYS A 63 7.73 -11.50 -7.57
C LYS A 63 8.68 -12.55 -6.98
N LYS A 64 8.69 -12.73 -5.65
CA LYS A 64 9.50 -13.77 -5.00
C LYS A 64 9.06 -15.18 -5.43
N LYS A 65 7.76 -15.49 -5.46
CA LYS A 65 7.25 -16.83 -5.79
C LYS A 65 7.55 -17.30 -7.23
N ARG A 66 7.73 -16.39 -8.19
CA ARG A 66 8.10 -16.71 -9.59
C ARG A 66 9.60 -16.93 -9.79
N ARG A 67 10.44 -16.59 -8.80
CA ARG A 67 11.90 -16.67 -8.89
C ARG A 67 12.47 -17.99 -8.35
N TRP A 68 11.61 -18.90 -7.89
CA TRP A 68 11.94 -20.25 -7.44
C TRP A 68 11.31 -21.27 -8.40
#